data_AF-A0A1D6GPZ0-F1
#
_entry.id   AF-A0A1D6GPZ0-F1
#
_cell.length_a   1.000
_cell.length_b   1.000
_cell.length_c   1.000
_cell.angle_alpha   90.00
_cell.angle_beta   90.00
_cell.angle_gamma   90.00
#
_symmetry.space_group_name_H-M   'P 1'
#
loop_
_entity.id
_entity.type
_entity.pdbx_description
1 polymer ?
#
loop_
_entity_poly.entity_id
_entity_poly.type
_entity_poly.pdbx_seq_one_letter_code
_entity_poly.pdbx_strand_id
1 'polypeptide(L)'
;MISRGKAHLVSTRITVRGCATSAFWGPYCNQTVDMIGCSQPSIDNNSRNLLDLKAERRNSLYTREHNRRINILSRPNGLVEQEVASNATTLVRMENSISCSISNDSICIRQGDMKFYFLDVVNLALQFKITATNFGALGPSLICYLRHNAFPQRDLHDYSGDISHDPLVVKLPNIGRWYIAIETVNKTQTNVTASTPVLDTTCFSLKWQLTGCLNGKTGTNCSWEAYGLHRVPKRSPSVPFESYYVPTDGTASLEDSHFYLEQFLSNSSHEQFAWTYFFLDVPQGSAGALIHVQLKSDKDLNYELYSKYGGLPSNDTWDYYASRTSSSNGSVFFSLQNSTDSDMDLSIFYAKEGTWCFGVKHPSDTANSQTYMSISLQGCHRNCNQKGVCHSSVDESGLTFYSFCTCDRDHGGFDCSDELVSPNGHIWQSVFLIASNGAAILPAFWALRQKAFAEWILYTSSGISSALYHSCDVGTWCILSFRVLQVSYLAPTC
;
A
#
# COMPACT_ATOMS: atom_id res chain seq x y z
N MET A 1 -6.93 -27.02 31.83
CA MET A 1 -7.70 -26.42 30.72
C MET A 1 -6.86 -25.28 30.18
N ILE A 2 -6.42 -25.33 28.92
CA ILE A 2 -5.76 -24.17 28.31
C ILE A 2 -6.84 -23.09 28.18
N SER A 3 -6.74 -22.03 28.97
CA SER A 3 -7.61 -20.86 28.80
C SER A 3 -7.18 -20.17 27.52
N ARG A 4 -7.77 -20.56 26.38
CA ARG A 4 -7.48 -20.01 25.05
C ARG A 4 -8.04 -18.60 24.84
N GLY A 5 -8.37 -17.90 25.93
CA GLY A 5 -9.17 -16.68 25.88
C GLY A 5 -10.58 -16.93 25.35
N LYS A 6 -11.41 -15.88 25.33
CA LYS A 6 -12.70 -15.93 24.64
C LYS A 6 -12.46 -15.60 23.17
N ALA A 7 -12.91 -16.47 22.26
CA ALA A 7 -13.01 -16.11 20.85
C ALA A 7 -14.13 -15.07 20.72
N HIS A 8 -13.77 -13.84 20.38
CA HIS A 8 -14.72 -12.78 20.13
C HIS A 8 -15.02 -12.70 18.63
N LEU A 9 -16.24 -13.08 18.24
CA LEU A 9 -16.72 -12.82 16.88
C LEU A 9 -17.22 -11.38 16.84
N VAL A 10 -16.48 -10.51 16.14
CA VAL A 10 -16.92 -9.14 15.87
C VAL A 10 -17.47 -9.10 14.45
N SER A 11 -18.76 -8.81 14.32
CA SER A 11 -19.39 -8.53 13.03
C SER A 11 -19.66 -7.05 12.94
N THR A 12 -19.06 -6.40 11.95
CA THR A 12 -19.25 -4.96 11.69
C THR A 12 -19.94 -4.82 10.35
N ARG A 13 -21.09 -4.13 10.32
CA ARG A 13 -21.77 -3.75 9.08
C ARG A 13 -21.38 -2.32 8.72
N ILE A 14 -20.53 -2.16 7.72
CA ILE A 14 -20.19 -0.85 7.16
C ILE A 14 -21.12 -0.58 5.98
N THR A 15 -21.91 0.49 6.05
CA THR A 15 -22.75 0.94 4.94
C THR A 15 -22.17 2.21 4.34
N VAL A 16 -21.70 2.14 3.10
CA VAL A 16 -21.26 3.31 2.34
C VAL A 16 -22.43 3.79 1.48
N ARG A 17 -22.84 5.05 1.65
CA ARG A 17 -23.81 5.72 0.77
C ARG A 17 -23.08 6.77 -0.04
N GLY A 18 -23.22 6.69 -1.35
CA GLY A 18 -22.68 7.68 -2.29
C GLY A 18 -23.80 8.43 -3.01
N CYS A 19 -23.43 9.54 -3.64
CA CYS A 19 -24.31 10.24 -4.57
C CYS A 19 -24.51 9.41 -5.84
N ALA A 20 -25.68 9.52 -6.48
CA ALA A 20 -26.02 8.73 -7.68
C ALA A 20 -25.11 9.03 -8.90
N THR A 21 -24.49 10.21 -8.90
CA THR A 21 -23.67 10.73 -9.99
C THR A 21 -22.34 11.22 -9.43
N SER A 22 -21.23 10.87 -10.09
CA SER A 22 -19.86 11.20 -9.65
C SER A 22 -19.55 12.70 -9.60
N ALA A 23 -20.33 13.53 -10.30
CA ALA A 23 -20.18 14.98 -10.32
C ALA A 23 -20.85 15.69 -9.12
N PHE A 24 -21.62 14.97 -8.30
CA PHE A 24 -22.31 15.52 -7.14
C PHE A 24 -21.75 14.95 -5.85
N TRP A 25 -21.63 15.80 -4.83
CA TRP A 25 -21.05 15.44 -3.54
C TRP A 25 -21.67 16.21 -2.36
N GLY A 26 -21.28 15.83 -1.15
CA GLY A 26 -21.77 16.37 0.12
C GLY A 26 -22.84 15.49 0.78
N PRO A 27 -23.18 15.75 2.07
CA PRO A 27 -24.15 14.94 2.82
C PRO A 27 -25.54 14.89 2.17
N TYR A 28 -25.83 15.85 1.29
CA TYR A 28 -27.09 15.96 0.55
C TYR A 28 -26.89 15.90 -0.98
N CYS A 29 -25.69 15.56 -1.47
CA CYS A 29 -25.38 15.48 -2.91
C CYS A 29 -25.74 16.75 -3.71
N ASN A 30 -25.57 17.92 -3.09
CA ASN A 30 -25.97 19.21 -3.64
C ASN A 30 -24.79 20.07 -4.12
N GLN A 31 -23.55 19.62 -3.91
CA GLN A 31 -22.35 20.31 -4.37
C GLN A 31 -21.87 19.67 -5.67
N THR A 32 -21.60 20.49 -6.69
CA THR A 32 -21.02 20.03 -7.95
C THR A 32 -19.50 20.10 -7.89
N VAL A 33 -18.85 19.14 -8.53
CA VAL A 33 -17.39 19.02 -8.56
C VAL A 33 -16.93 18.94 -10.00
N ASP A 34 -16.10 19.89 -10.41
CA ASP A 34 -15.64 19.97 -11.79
C ASP A 34 -14.29 19.25 -11.96
N MET A 35 -14.18 18.48 -13.05
CA MET A 35 -12.94 17.79 -13.41
C MET A 35 -11.99 18.74 -14.13
N ILE A 36 -10.72 18.76 -13.72
CA ILE A 36 -9.66 19.48 -14.42
C ILE A 36 -9.03 18.55 -15.47
N GLY A 37 -9.08 18.95 -16.74
CA GLY A 37 -8.49 18.20 -17.85
C GLY A 37 -7.03 18.60 -18.10
N CYS A 38 -6.14 17.62 -18.27
CA CYS A 38 -4.75 17.86 -18.65
C CYS A 38 -4.51 17.42 -20.09
N SER A 39 -3.84 18.25 -20.89
CA SER A 39 -3.35 17.90 -22.22
C SER A 39 -1.82 17.92 -22.23
N GLN A 40 -1.19 16.83 -22.69
CA GLN A 40 0.25 16.83 -22.95
C GLN A 40 0.57 17.61 -24.24
N PRO A 41 1.60 18.47 -24.26
CA PRO A 41 2.16 18.95 -25.51
C PRO A 41 2.77 17.76 -26.26
N SER A 42 2.37 17.57 -27.53
CA SER A 42 2.91 16.52 -28.40
C SER A 42 4.41 16.76 -28.62
N ILE A 43 5.26 16.00 -27.93
CA ILE A 43 6.68 15.88 -28.24
C ILE A 43 6.85 14.55 -28.98
N ASP A 44 7.54 14.61 -30.12
CA ASP A 44 7.75 13.52 -31.07
C ASP A 44 8.12 12.18 -30.42
N ASN A 45 7.60 11.11 -31.02
CA ASN A 45 7.80 9.70 -30.70
C ASN A 45 9.24 9.37 -30.29
N ASN A 46 9.49 9.18 -28.99
CA ASN A 46 10.43 8.15 -28.47
C ASN A 46 10.53 8.05 -26.93
N SER A 47 9.79 8.81 -26.12
CA SER A 47 9.78 8.57 -24.67
C SER A 47 8.73 7.51 -24.31
N ARG A 48 9.19 6.28 -24.01
CA ARG A 48 8.36 5.32 -23.29
C ARG A 48 8.04 5.90 -21.91
N ASN A 49 6.77 6.23 -21.66
CA ASN A 49 6.31 6.53 -20.30
C ASN A 49 6.56 5.29 -19.44
N LEU A 50 7.10 5.49 -18.23
CA LEU A 50 7.44 4.45 -17.27
C LEU A 50 6.26 3.57 -16.81
N LEU A 51 5.02 3.94 -17.18
CA LEU A 51 3.78 3.26 -16.81
C LEU A 51 2.85 2.93 -17.99
N ASP A 52 3.28 3.09 -19.26
CA ASP A 52 2.47 2.70 -20.44
C ASP A 52 2.43 1.17 -20.70
N LEU A 53 2.84 0.35 -19.73
CA LEU A 53 2.86 -1.12 -19.82
C LEU A 53 1.59 -1.81 -19.26
N LYS A 54 0.40 -1.23 -19.42
CA LYS A 54 -0.88 -1.95 -19.25
C LYS A 54 -1.98 -1.46 -20.18
N ALA A 55 -1.95 -1.90 -21.44
CA ALA A 55 -3.16 -2.08 -22.25
C ALA A 55 -2.95 -3.05 -23.43
N GLU A 56 -2.41 -4.25 -23.22
CA GLU A 56 -2.75 -5.36 -24.12
C GLU A 56 -4.21 -5.77 -23.85
N ARG A 57 -5.12 -5.03 -24.49
CA ARG A 57 -6.51 -5.41 -24.65
C ARG A 57 -6.52 -6.73 -25.42
N ARG A 58 -6.78 -7.85 -24.73
CA ARG A 58 -7.08 -9.14 -25.35
C ARG A 58 -8.11 -8.92 -26.45
N ASN A 59 -7.73 -9.21 -27.69
CA ASN A 59 -8.62 -9.23 -28.83
C ASN A 59 -9.76 -10.21 -28.57
N SER A 60 -10.93 -9.69 -28.22
CA SER A 60 -12.18 -10.40 -28.37
C SER A 60 -12.43 -10.54 -29.88
N LEU A 61 -12.36 -11.78 -30.37
CA LEU A 61 -12.88 -12.16 -31.68
C LEU A 61 -14.32 -11.65 -31.84
N TYR A 62 -14.52 -10.67 -32.72
CA TYR A 62 -15.77 -10.52 -33.44
C TYR A 62 -15.49 -10.09 -34.90
N THR A 63 -15.86 -11.01 -35.77
CA THR A 63 -16.14 -10.97 -37.20
C THR A 63 -16.32 -9.59 -37.89
N ARG A 64 -15.48 -9.39 -38.93
CA ARG A 64 -15.83 -9.06 -40.34
C ARG A 64 -16.95 -8.02 -40.58
N GLU A 65 -16.57 -6.81 -41.00
CA GLU A 65 -16.91 -6.17 -42.30
C GLU A 65 -16.71 -4.64 -42.32
N HIS A 66 -16.40 -4.12 -43.52
CA HIS A 66 -16.53 -2.74 -44.00
C HIS A 66 -15.35 -1.72 -43.91
N ASN A 67 -14.44 -1.86 -44.88
CA ASN A 67 -14.07 -0.87 -45.91
C ASN A 67 -13.72 0.61 -45.59
N ARG A 68 -12.46 0.93 -45.97
CA ARG A 68 -11.99 1.96 -46.94
C ARG A 68 -11.41 3.30 -46.47
N ARG A 69 -10.16 3.50 -46.98
CA ARG A 69 -9.41 4.74 -47.30
C ARG A 69 -8.79 5.42 -46.08
N ILE A 70 -7.48 5.70 -46.03
CA ILE A 70 -6.71 6.52 -46.98
C ILE A 70 -5.25 6.00 -47.09
N ASN A 71 -4.74 5.96 -48.33
CA ASN A 71 -3.33 5.76 -48.68
C ASN A 71 -2.50 6.99 -48.28
N ILE A 72 -1.22 6.81 -47.91
CA ILE A 72 -0.09 7.51 -48.53
C ILE A 72 1.20 6.74 -48.22
N LEU A 73 1.96 6.47 -49.28
CA LEU A 73 3.27 5.83 -49.31
C LEU A 73 4.32 6.66 -48.54
N SER A 74 5.22 5.97 -47.84
CA SER A 74 6.60 6.43 -47.65
C SER A 74 7.59 5.35 -48.11
N ARG A 75 8.38 5.72 -49.12
CA ARG A 75 9.56 5.01 -49.61
C ARG A 75 10.76 5.53 -48.82
N PRO A 76 11.73 4.69 -48.40
CA PRO A 76 12.84 5.14 -47.56
C PRO A 76 13.96 5.73 -48.43
N ASN A 77 14.45 6.93 -48.09
CA ASN A 77 15.67 7.47 -48.66
C ASN A 77 16.73 7.67 -47.56
N GLY A 78 17.83 6.94 -47.74
CA GLY A 78 19.23 7.27 -47.49
C GLY A 78 19.60 8.29 -46.41
N LEU A 79 20.27 7.78 -45.38
CA LEU A 79 21.21 8.52 -44.54
C LEU A 79 22.31 9.14 -45.40
N VAL A 80 22.47 10.46 -45.29
CA VAL A 80 23.73 11.16 -45.61
C VAL A 80 24.19 11.79 -44.31
N GLU A 81 25.31 11.28 -43.81
CA GLU A 81 26.09 11.85 -42.72
C GLU A 81 26.64 13.21 -43.17
N GLN A 82 26.38 14.26 -42.40
CA GLN A 82 27.14 15.49 -42.50
C GLN A 82 27.41 16.01 -41.10
N GLU A 83 28.66 15.84 -40.67
CA GLU A 83 29.21 16.45 -39.47
C GLU A 83 29.11 17.97 -39.58
N VAL A 84 28.44 18.60 -38.62
CA VAL A 84 28.61 20.03 -38.32
C VAL A 84 28.81 20.15 -36.82
N ALA A 85 30.07 20.37 -36.44
CA ALA A 85 30.43 20.81 -35.10
C ALA A 85 29.83 22.19 -34.82
N SER A 86 29.13 22.34 -33.71
CA SER A 86 28.75 23.65 -33.15
C SER A 86 28.59 23.54 -31.64
N ASN A 87 29.57 24.10 -30.94
CA ASN A 87 29.56 24.34 -29.50
C ASN A 87 28.36 25.20 -29.10
N ALA A 88 27.46 24.65 -28.29
CA ALA A 88 26.60 25.41 -27.41
C ALA A 88 26.20 24.52 -26.22
N THR A 89 26.86 24.73 -25.09
CA THR A 89 26.42 24.31 -23.76
C THR A 89 25.02 24.86 -23.48
N THR A 90 24.01 24.10 -23.86
CA THR A 90 22.62 24.31 -23.43
C THR A 90 22.29 23.20 -22.46
N LEU A 91 22.22 23.57 -21.19
CA LEU A 91 21.78 22.73 -20.09
C LEU A 91 20.31 22.38 -20.38
N VAL A 92 20.08 21.23 -21.03
CA VAL A 92 18.74 20.75 -21.41
C VAL A 92 17.94 20.59 -20.12
N ARG A 93 16.89 21.39 -19.98
CA ARG A 93 15.95 21.31 -18.86
C ARG A 93 15.24 19.96 -18.92
N MET A 94 15.66 19.00 -18.09
CA MET A 94 15.12 17.62 -18.02
C MET A 94 13.74 17.52 -17.34
N GLU A 95 12.95 18.60 -17.39
CA GLU A 95 11.63 18.71 -16.73
C GLU A 95 10.53 18.70 -17.80
N ASN A 96 9.54 17.82 -17.65
CA ASN A 96 8.31 17.89 -18.43
C ASN A 96 7.26 18.65 -17.62
N SER A 97 6.68 19.70 -18.21
CA SER A 97 5.58 20.42 -17.57
C SER A 97 4.29 20.22 -18.33
N ILE A 98 3.32 19.58 -17.69
CA ILE A 98 1.95 19.40 -18.19
C ILE A 98 1.12 20.56 -17.68
N SER A 99 0.52 21.33 -18.58
CA SER A 99 -0.48 22.33 -18.22
C SER A 99 -1.88 21.71 -18.27
N CYS A 100 -2.65 21.91 -17.21
CA CYS A 100 -4.03 21.50 -17.15
C CYS A 100 -4.92 22.74 -17.14
N SER A 101 -6.10 22.63 -17.76
CA SER A 101 -7.06 23.72 -17.85
C SER A 101 -8.48 23.20 -17.67
N ILE A 102 -9.36 24.14 -17.34
CA ILE A 102 -10.81 23.92 -17.32
C ILE A 102 -11.35 24.50 -18.63
N SER A 103 -12.44 23.96 -19.16
CA SER A 103 -13.05 24.40 -20.42
C SER A 103 -13.51 25.87 -20.44
N ASN A 104 -13.63 26.51 -19.27
CA ASN A 104 -13.96 27.92 -19.12
C ASN A 104 -12.76 28.67 -18.53
N ASP A 105 -12.19 29.60 -19.29
CA ASP A 105 -11.02 30.37 -18.89
C ASP A 105 -11.28 31.34 -17.73
N SER A 106 -12.56 31.71 -17.46
CA SER A 106 -12.91 32.61 -16.35
C SER A 106 -13.89 31.95 -15.38
N ILE A 107 -13.54 31.99 -14.10
CA ILE A 107 -14.27 31.39 -12.99
C ILE A 107 -14.72 32.53 -12.07
N CYS A 108 -16.03 32.65 -11.89
CA CYS A 108 -16.62 33.64 -11.00
C CYS A 108 -17.15 32.96 -9.72
N ILE A 109 -16.74 33.45 -8.55
CA ILE A 109 -17.17 32.96 -7.24
C ILE A 109 -17.79 34.12 -6.46
N ARG A 110 -18.93 33.86 -5.80
CA ARG A 110 -19.56 34.81 -4.89
C ARG A 110 -18.85 34.77 -3.55
N GLN A 111 -18.78 35.91 -2.89
CA GLN A 111 -18.15 36.01 -1.58
C GLN A 111 -18.74 35.00 -0.57
N GLY A 112 -17.87 34.22 0.07
CA GLY A 112 -18.22 33.17 1.03
C GLY A 112 -18.60 31.81 0.41
N ASP A 113 -18.84 31.73 -0.90
CA ASP A 113 -19.07 30.47 -1.59
C ASP A 113 -17.74 29.75 -1.87
N MET A 114 -17.76 28.42 -1.81
CA MET A 114 -16.65 27.57 -2.25
C MET A 114 -17.00 26.93 -3.59
N LYS A 115 -16.03 26.91 -4.50
CA LYS A 115 -16.06 26.03 -5.67
C LYS A 115 -15.09 24.89 -5.51
N PHE A 116 -15.51 23.72 -5.98
CA PHE A 116 -14.77 22.48 -5.83
C PHE A 116 -14.36 21.91 -7.19
N TYR A 117 -13.12 21.45 -7.23
CA TYR A 117 -12.50 20.83 -8.39
C TYR A 117 -11.82 19.53 -7.97
N PHE A 118 -11.59 18.65 -8.93
CA PHE A 118 -10.68 17.54 -8.74
C PHE A 118 -9.72 17.37 -9.92
N LEU A 119 -8.52 16.88 -9.61
CA LEU A 119 -7.47 16.56 -10.57
C LEU A 119 -6.93 15.17 -10.26
N ASP A 120 -6.88 14.31 -11.28
CA ASP A 120 -6.28 12.99 -11.17
C ASP A 120 -4.79 13.07 -11.56
N VAL A 121 -3.91 12.91 -10.57
CA VAL A 121 -2.46 12.81 -10.78
C VAL A 121 -2.16 11.35 -11.12
N VAL A 122 -1.96 11.07 -12.41
CA VAL A 122 -1.79 9.71 -12.95
C VAL A 122 -0.35 9.18 -12.84
N ASN A 123 0.62 10.09 -12.85
CA ASN A 123 2.05 9.77 -12.81
C ASN A 123 2.72 10.60 -11.71
N LEU A 124 3.92 10.17 -11.31
CA LEU A 124 4.72 10.91 -10.35
C LEU A 124 5.07 12.29 -10.88
N ALA A 125 4.82 13.28 -10.02
CA ALA A 125 5.18 14.66 -10.28
C ALA A 125 6.07 15.17 -9.16
N LEU A 126 7.00 16.05 -9.51
CA LEU A 126 7.84 16.76 -8.56
C LEU A 126 7.07 17.86 -7.86
N GLN A 127 6.21 18.54 -8.60
CA GLN A 127 5.42 19.64 -8.08
C GLN A 127 4.09 19.76 -8.80
N PHE A 128 3.08 20.10 -8.03
CA PHE A 128 1.79 20.55 -8.51
C PHE A 128 1.63 22.02 -8.11
N LYS A 129 1.51 22.90 -9.10
CA LYS A 129 1.47 24.35 -8.95
C LYS A 129 0.12 24.90 -9.43
N ILE A 130 -0.49 25.73 -8.60
CA ILE A 130 -1.73 26.45 -8.90
C ILE A 130 -1.43 27.95 -8.87
N THR A 131 -1.78 28.63 -9.95
CA THR A 131 -1.61 30.07 -10.09
C THR A 131 -2.93 30.72 -10.47
N ALA A 132 -3.36 31.73 -9.71
CA ALA A 132 -4.43 32.61 -10.15
C ALA A 132 -3.87 33.71 -11.05
N THR A 133 -4.64 34.07 -12.06
CA THR A 133 -4.34 35.17 -13.00
C THR A 133 -5.56 36.07 -13.10
N ASN A 134 -5.32 37.33 -13.50
CA ASN A 134 -6.33 38.40 -13.56
C ASN A 134 -6.92 38.81 -12.20
N PHE A 135 -6.12 38.72 -11.12
CA PHE A 135 -6.49 39.19 -9.80
C PHE A 135 -5.82 40.53 -9.47
N GLY A 136 -6.61 41.55 -9.11
CA GLY A 136 -6.10 42.90 -8.81
C GLY A 136 -5.44 43.00 -7.43
N ALA A 137 -4.44 43.87 -7.28
CA ALA A 137 -3.63 44.01 -6.05
C ALA A 137 -4.39 44.44 -4.78
N LEU A 138 -5.60 45.00 -4.93
CA LEU A 138 -6.45 45.52 -3.84
C LEU A 138 -7.74 44.69 -3.63
N GLY A 139 -7.85 43.50 -4.24
CA GLY A 139 -9.03 42.63 -4.16
C GLY A 139 -9.08 41.71 -2.92
N PRO A 140 -10.19 40.95 -2.76
CA PRO A 140 -10.33 39.95 -1.69
C PRO A 140 -9.26 38.86 -1.78
N SER A 141 -8.86 38.24 -0.66
CA SER A 141 -7.96 37.08 -0.69
C SER A 141 -8.61 35.89 -1.38
N LEU A 142 -7.85 35.14 -2.17
CA LEU A 142 -8.32 33.94 -2.83
C LEU A 142 -7.66 32.74 -2.17
N ILE A 143 -8.36 32.09 -1.25
CA ILE A 143 -7.82 30.98 -0.48
C ILE A 143 -8.10 29.68 -1.23
N CYS A 144 -7.04 28.90 -1.42
CA CYS A 144 -7.10 27.57 -2.02
C CYS A 144 -6.81 26.52 -0.95
N TYR A 145 -7.64 25.48 -0.88
CA TYR A 145 -7.48 24.33 -0.01
C TYR A 145 -7.34 23.06 -0.85
N LEU A 146 -6.39 22.19 -0.52
CA LEU A 146 -6.17 20.93 -1.21
C LEU A 146 -6.16 19.76 -0.24
N ARG A 147 -6.61 18.61 -0.72
CA ARG A 147 -6.54 17.36 0.02
C ARG A 147 -6.47 16.14 -0.90
N HIS A 148 -5.65 15.16 -0.55
CA HIS A 148 -5.47 13.91 -1.31
C HIS A 148 -6.56 12.89 -0.96
N ASN A 149 -7.19 12.31 -1.98
CA ASN A 149 -8.24 11.29 -1.93
C ASN A 149 -9.46 11.63 -1.03
N ALA A 150 -9.58 12.87 -0.57
CA ALA A 150 -10.68 13.35 0.25
C ALA A 150 -10.95 14.82 -0.02
N PHE A 151 -12.17 15.27 0.24
CA PHE A 151 -12.53 16.67 0.07
C PHE A 151 -11.88 17.58 1.12
N PRO A 152 -11.31 18.74 0.70
CA PRO A 152 -10.85 19.76 1.62
C PRO A 152 -12.04 20.56 2.19
N GLN A 153 -11.90 20.96 3.45
CA GLN A 153 -12.75 21.91 4.17
C GLN A 153 -11.85 22.97 4.83
N ARG A 154 -12.44 24.08 5.31
CA ARG A 154 -11.68 25.15 6.01
C ARG A 154 -10.85 24.60 7.16
N ASP A 155 -11.44 23.72 7.96
CA ASP A 155 -10.80 23.14 9.15
C ASP A 155 -10.04 21.84 8.87
N LEU A 156 -10.23 21.24 7.68
CA LEU A 156 -9.70 19.92 7.33
C LEU A 156 -9.16 19.89 5.90
N HIS A 157 -7.87 20.16 5.76
CA HIS A 157 -7.15 20.20 4.50
C HIS A 157 -5.70 19.77 4.70
N ASP A 158 -5.04 19.32 3.63
CA ASP A 158 -3.61 18.95 3.66
C ASP A 158 -2.73 20.16 3.36
N TYR A 159 -3.17 21.01 2.42
CA TYR A 159 -2.49 22.25 2.04
C TYR A 159 -3.48 23.39 1.94
N SER A 160 -3.06 24.59 2.34
CA SER A 160 -3.80 25.82 2.10
C SER A 160 -2.86 26.98 1.78
N GLY A 161 -3.37 27.97 1.07
CA GLY A 161 -2.62 29.19 0.76
C GLY A 161 -3.46 30.25 0.07
N ASP A 162 -3.07 31.52 0.24
CA ASP A 162 -3.66 32.63 -0.51
C ASP A 162 -3.01 32.71 -1.90
N ILE A 163 -3.76 32.30 -2.92
CA ILE A 163 -3.30 32.26 -4.32
C ILE A 163 -3.54 33.58 -5.05
N SER A 164 -3.92 34.67 -4.35
CA SER A 164 -4.17 35.98 -4.96
C SER A 164 -2.90 36.60 -5.56
N HIS A 165 -1.74 36.33 -4.97
CA HIS A 165 -0.45 36.89 -5.39
C HIS A 165 0.63 35.83 -5.56
N ASP A 166 0.65 34.83 -4.68
CA ASP A 166 1.66 33.78 -4.68
C ASP A 166 1.07 32.44 -5.16
N PRO A 167 1.82 31.64 -5.93
CA PRO A 167 1.36 30.32 -6.32
C PRO A 167 1.31 29.36 -5.13
N LEU A 168 0.29 28.51 -5.10
CA LEU A 168 0.28 27.36 -4.19
C LEU A 168 1.01 26.20 -4.85
N VAL A 169 2.07 25.72 -4.19
CA VAL A 169 2.96 24.66 -4.70
C VAL A 169 2.95 23.48 -3.74
N VAL A 170 2.45 22.34 -4.21
CA VAL A 170 2.55 21.05 -3.52
C VAL A 170 3.78 20.32 -4.07
N LYS A 171 4.75 20.04 -3.20
CA LYS A 171 5.96 19.29 -3.55
C LYS A 171 5.70 17.79 -3.41
N LEU A 172 6.21 16.99 -4.34
CA LEU A 172 6.09 15.52 -4.40
C LEU A 172 4.64 15.03 -4.17
N PRO A 173 3.65 15.51 -4.95
CA PRO A 173 2.26 15.06 -4.78
C PRO A 173 2.13 13.55 -5.01
N ASN A 174 1.32 12.90 -4.17
CA ASN A 174 0.92 11.52 -4.36
C ASN A 174 0.08 11.36 -5.64
N ILE A 175 0.28 10.27 -6.36
CA ILE A 175 -0.60 9.68 -7.36
C ILE A 175 -1.99 9.48 -6.75
N GLY A 176 -3.00 9.73 -7.57
CA GLY A 176 -4.40 9.60 -7.20
C GLY A 176 -5.15 10.91 -7.34
N ARG A 177 -6.34 10.95 -6.74
CA ARG A 177 -7.25 12.06 -6.90
C ARG A 177 -6.97 13.15 -5.88
N TRP A 178 -6.72 14.36 -6.36
CA TRP A 178 -6.62 15.56 -5.53
C TRP A 178 -7.91 16.35 -5.64
N TYR A 179 -8.49 16.68 -4.49
CA TYR A 179 -9.64 17.58 -4.42
C TYR A 179 -9.16 18.96 -4.01
N ILE A 180 -9.69 19.98 -4.68
CA ILE A 180 -9.32 21.38 -4.51
C ILE A 180 -10.59 22.18 -4.22
N ALA A 181 -10.57 23.01 -3.18
CA ALA A 181 -11.62 23.97 -2.89
C ALA A 181 -11.05 25.39 -2.95
N ILE A 182 -11.80 26.31 -3.56
CA ILE A 182 -11.40 27.70 -3.72
C ILE A 182 -12.48 28.60 -3.17
N GLU A 183 -12.06 29.55 -2.33
CA GLU A 183 -12.93 30.50 -1.64
C GLU A 183 -12.36 31.92 -1.76
N THR A 184 -13.25 32.90 -1.89
CA THR A 184 -12.89 34.33 -1.81
C THR A 184 -13.22 34.88 -0.41
N VAL A 185 -12.22 35.42 0.29
CA VAL A 185 -12.33 35.96 1.66
C VAL A 185 -11.92 37.42 1.69
N ASN A 186 -12.64 38.28 2.40
CA ASN A 186 -12.29 39.71 2.47
C ASN A 186 -11.14 39.95 3.47
N LYS A 187 -10.13 40.73 3.07
CA LYS A 187 -9.00 41.10 3.97
C LYS A 187 -9.43 42.04 5.11
N THR A 188 -10.62 42.65 5.05
CA THR A 188 -11.12 43.61 6.03
C THR A 188 -12.56 43.31 6.47
N GLN A 189 -12.70 42.53 7.54
CA GLN A 189 -13.89 42.58 8.40
C GLN A 189 -13.48 42.59 9.87
N THR A 190 -12.66 43.57 10.24
CA THR A 190 -12.65 44.11 11.60
C THR A 190 -12.93 45.60 11.49
N ASN A 191 -14.14 45.98 11.89
CA ASN A 191 -14.70 47.32 11.94
C ASN A 191 -15.17 47.90 10.60
N VAL A 192 -16.48 47.86 10.35
CA VAL A 192 -17.34 49.05 10.28
C VAL A 192 -18.79 48.60 10.16
N THR A 193 -19.63 49.18 11.00
CA THR A 193 -21.09 49.15 10.98
C THR A 193 -21.63 49.87 9.74
N ALA A 194 -22.62 49.24 9.09
CA ALA A 194 -23.52 49.78 8.06
C ALA A 194 -22.96 49.96 6.63
N SER A 195 -23.33 49.05 5.74
CA SER A 195 -24.37 49.25 4.70
C SER A 195 -24.37 48.04 3.77
N THR A 196 -25.56 47.55 3.43
CA THR A 196 -25.93 46.51 2.42
C THR A 196 -24.79 45.61 1.87
N PRO A 197 -24.82 44.28 2.05
CA PRO A 197 -23.81 43.40 1.50
C PRO A 197 -23.93 43.41 -0.04
N VAL A 198 -23.06 44.14 -0.71
CA VAL A 198 -22.87 43.99 -2.15
C VAL A 198 -22.26 42.60 -2.32
N LEU A 199 -23.00 41.70 -2.97
CA LEU A 199 -22.51 40.38 -3.36
C LEU A 199 -21.44 40.57 -4.45
N ASP A 200 -20.22 40.93 -4.05
CA ASP A 200 -19.11 41.07 -4.99
C ASP A 200 -18.75 39.67 -5.51
N THR A 201 -19.11 39.44 -6.76
CA THR A 201 -18.74 38.24 -7.50
C THR A 201 -17.36 38.50 -8.09
N THR A 202 -16.36 37.74 -7.65
CA THR A 202 -14.98 37.91 -8.12
C THR A 202 -14.70 36.88 -9.21
N CYS A 203 -14.25 37.35 -10.38
CA CYS A 203 -13.92 36.50 -11.51
C CYS A 203 -12.40 36.45 -11.72
N PHE A 204 -11.85 35.25 -11.88
CA PHE A 204 -10.42 35.01 -12.05
C PHE A 204 -10.18 33.79 -12.94
N SER A 205 -8.94 33.62 -13.41
CA SER A 205 -8.54 32.45 -14.18
C SER A 205 -7.49 31.65 -13.41
N LEU A 206 -7.60 30.33 -13.44
CA LEU A 206 -6.67 29.43 -12.78
C LEU A 206 -5.84 28.69 -13.82
N LYS A 207 -4.52 28.77 -13.66
CA LYS A 207 -3.58 27.96 -14.41
C LYS A 207 -3.01 26.88 -13.50
N TRP A 208 -3.11 25.65 -13.97
CA TRP A 208 -2.70 24.45 -13.25
C TRP A 208 -1.49 23.86 -13.97
N GLN A 209 -0.41 23.59 -13.25
CA GLN A 209 0.82 23.05 -13.82
C GLN A 209 1.33 21.88 -12.98
N LEU A 210 1.49 20.74 -13.64
CA LEU A 210 2.11 19.55 -13.06
C LEU A 210 3.50 19.39 -13.70
N THR A 211 4.55 19.39 -12.89
CA THR A 211 5.92 19.20 -13.38
C THR A 211 6.42 17.83 -12.96
N GLY A 212 6.91 17.05 -13.92
CA GLY A 212 7.55 15.75 -13.72
C GLY A 212 8.94 15.71 -14.35
N CYS A 213 9.65 14.61 -14.11
CA CYS A 213 10.97 14.35 -14.67
C CYS A 213 10.87 13.54 -15.96
N LEU A 214 11.82 13.76 -16.87
CA LEU A 214 12.00 12.94 -18.07
C LEU A 214 13.01 11.82 -17.85
N ASN A 215 13.03 10.85 -18.78
CA ASN A 215 14.07 9.83 -18.93
C ASN A 215 14.25 8.90 -17.72
N GLY A 216 13.18 8.60 -16.99
CA GLY A 216 13.25 7.70 -15.83
C GLY A 216 14.04 8.25 -14.66
N LYS A 217 14.14 9.57 -14.54
CA LYS A 217 14.68 10.23 -13.35
C LYS A 217 13.57 10.66 -12.40
N THR A 218 13.90 10.89 -11.14
CA THR A 218 12.98 11.37 -10.11
C THR A 218 13.72 12.06 -8.97
N GLY A 219 12.97 12.44 -7.93
CA GLY A 219 13.48 13.09 -6.73
C GLY A 219 13.82 14.56 -6.95
N THR A 220 14.46 15.17 -5.96
CA THR A 220 14.78 16.61 -6.00
C THR A 220 15.59 16.96 -7.24
N ASN A 221 15.07 17.88 -8.06
CA ASN A 221 15.67 18.33 -9.32
C ASN A 221 15.91 17.24 -10.37
N CYS A 222 15.18 16.12 -10.33
CA CYS A 222 15.36 14.99 -11.27
C CYS A 222 16.77 14.39 -11.28
N SER A 223 17.43 14.37 -10.11
CA SER A 223 18.82 13.91 -10.01
C SER A 223 18.96 12.39 -9.97
N TRP A 224 17.93 11.67 -9.51
CA TRP A 224 18.02 10.26 -9.12
C TRP A 224 17.38 9.34 -10.14
N GLU A 225 17.94 8.16 -10.33
CA GLU A 225 17.40 7.15 -11.26
C GLU A 225 16.18 6.44 -10.64
N ALA A 226 15.24 6.08 -11.52
CA ALA A 226 13.93 5.56 -11.18
C ALA A 226 13.55 4.40 -12.12
N TYR A 227 13.32 3.22 -11.54
CA TYR A 227 13.11 1.98 -12.29
C TYR A 227 11.74 1.39 -12.03
N GLY A 228 11.04 1.01 -13.10
CA GLY A 228 9.81 0.24 -13.03
C GLY A 228 10.12 -1.26 -12.90
N LEU A 229 9.52 -1.91 -11.92
CA LEU A 229 9.63 -3.35 -11.73
C LEU A 229 8.46 -4.08 -12.39
N HIS A 230 8.80 -5.09 -13.19
CA HIS A 230 7.84 -5.98 -13.81
C HIS A 230 7.43 -7.09 -12.85
N ARG A 231 6.12 -7.39 -12.79
CA ARG A 231 5.56 -8.45 -11.96
C ARG A 231 5.66 -9.79 -12.66
N VAL A 232 6.33 -10.76 -12.05
CA VAL A 232 6.37 -12.15 -12.49
C VAL A 232 5.53 -13.02 -11.55
N PRO A 233 4.39 -13.58 -11.99
CA PRO A 233 3.55 -14.42 -11.15
C PRO A 233 4.25 -15.73 -10.79
N LYS A 234 4.20 -16.11 -9.50
CA LYS A 234 4.61 -17.45 -9.07
C LYS A 234 3.50 -18.45 -9.39
N ARG A 235 3.87 -19.60 -9.97
CA ARG A 235 2.93 -20.70 -10.18
C ARG A 235 2.74 -21.47 -8.87
N SER A 236 1.89 -20.95 -7.99
CA SER A 236 1.47 -21.65 -6.77
C SER A 236 -0.04 -21.92 -6.82
N PRO A 237 -0.50 -23.17 -6.57
CA PRO A 237 -1.91 -23.49 -6.53
C PRO A 237 -2.62 -22.96 -5.27
N SER A 238 -1.88 -22.61 -4.20
CA SER A 238 -2.47 -22.21 -2.91
C SER A 238 -2.73 -20.71 -2.79
N VAL A 239 -1.98 -19.85 -3.48
CA VAL A 239 -2.10 -18.39 -3.36
C VAL A 239 -1.94 -17.75 -4.76
N PRO A 240 -3.04 -17.35 -5.43
CA PRO A 240 -3.02 -17.00 -6.85
C PRO A 240 -2.35 -15.65 -7.16
N PHE A 241 -2.18 -14.79 -6.16
CA PHE A 241 -1.59 -13.47 -6.32
C PHE A 241 -0.08 -13.43 -6.05
N GLU A 242 0.55 -14.54 -5.64
CA GLU A 242 1.98 -14.55 -5.37
C GLU A 242 2.79 -14.17 -6.61
N SER A 243 3.78 -13.31 -6.40
CA SER A 243 4.65 -12.83 -7.47
C SER A 243 5.96 -12.32 -6.93
N TYR A 244 6.96 -12.24 -7.79
CA TYR A 244 8.19 -11.49 -7.53
C TYR A 244 8.30 -10.36 -8.55
N TYR A 245 9.10 -9.35 -8.22
CA TYR A 245 9.27 -8.15 -9.03
C TYR A 245 10.74 -8.04 -9.45
N VAL A 246 10.95 -7.82 -10.74
CA VAL A 246 12.30 -7.67 -11.34
C VAL A 246 12.36 -6.39 -12.19
N PRO A 247 13.53 -5.74 -12.30
CA PRO A 247 13.70 -4.57 -13.16
C PRO A 247 13.35 -4.88 -14.62
N THR A 248 12.73 -3.93 -15.30
CA THR A 248 12.29 -4.09 -16.70
C THR A 248 13.45 -3.97 -17.70
N ASP A 249 14.60 -3.44 -17.27
CA ASP A 249 15.78 -3.33 -18.11
C ASP A 249 16.39 -4.71 -18.33
N GLY A 250 16.67 -5.04 -19.61
CA GLY A 250 17.08 -6.38 -20.07
C GLY A 250 18.41 -6.92 -19.53
N THR A 251 18.95 -6.30 -18.47
CA THR A 251 20.11 -6.75 -17.69
C THR A 251 19.73 -7.74 -16.59
N ALA A 252 18.47 -7.75 -16.13
CA ALA A 252 18.01 -8.70 -15.12
C ALA A 252 17.48 -10.01 -15.75
N SER A 253 17.99 -11.15 -15.27
CA SER A 253 17.46 -12.46 -15.63
C SER A 253 16.05 -12.64 -15.05
N LEU A 254 15.06 -12.92 -15.91
CA LEU A 254 13.67 -13.19 -15.49
C LEU A 254 13.54 -14.49 -14.66
N GLU A 255 14.56 -15.35 -14.68
CA GLU A 255 14.58 -16.61 -13.92
C GLU A 255 14.93 -16.40 -12.45
N ASP A 256 15.63 -15.32 -12.12
CA ASP A 256 16.05 -15.02 -10.75
C ASP A 256 15.01 -14.16 -10.03
N SER A 257 14.66 -14.53 -8.79
CA SER A 257 13.75 -13.76 -7.94
C SER A 257 14.41 -12.53 -7.28
N HIS A 258 15.66 -12.25 -7.64
CA HIS A 258 16.50 -11.20 -7.05
C HIS A 258 17.36 -10.56 -8.14
N PHE A 259 17.83 -9.34 -7.89
CA PHE A 259 18.70 -8.60 -8.79
C PHE A 259 19.80 -7.88 -8.01
N TYR A 260 20.95 -7.70 -8.64
CA TYR A 260 22.08 -6.97 -8.05
C TYR A 260 21.82 -5.47 -8.12
N LEU A 261 21.90 -4.80 -6.98
CA LEU A 261 21.60 -3.37 -6.87
C LEU A 261 22.64 -2.51 -7.56
N GLU A 262 23.92 -2.90 -7.55
CA GLU A 262 25.03 -2.10 -8.04
C GLU A 262 24.87 -1.67 -9.50
N GLN A 263 24.09 -2.40 -10.29
CA GLN A 263 23.80 -2.07 -11.70
C GLN A 263 22.77 -0.94 -11.86
N PHE A 264 21.99 -0.66 -10.81
CA PHE A 264 20.88 0.28 -10.80
C PHE A 264 21.11 1.47 -9.86
N LEU A 265 22.17 1.47 -9.06
CA LEU A 265 22.44 2.56 -8.12
C LEU A 265 22.74 3.87 -8.85
N SER A 266 22.12 4.95 -8.37
CA SER A 266 22.34 6.29 -8.90
C SER A 266 23.71 6.80 -8.50
N ASN A 267 24.42 7.41 -9.45
CA ASN A 267 25.69 8.06 -9.17
C ASN A 267 25.47 9.47 -8.60
N SER A 268 26.15 9.79 -7.50
CA SER A 268 26.23 11.14 -6.95
C SER A 268 27.67 11.61 -6.91
N SER A 269 27.96 12.71 -7.60
CA SER A 269 29.29 13.36 -7.59
C SER A 269 29.43 14.43 -6.50
N HIS A 270 28.31 14.86 -5.89
CA HIS A 270 28.26 16.05 -5.03
C HIS A 270 27.81 15.76 -3.60
N GLU A 271 27.01 14.72 -3.37
CA GLU A 271 26.47 14.39 -2.06
C GLU A 271 27.11 13.11 -1.49
N GLN A 272 27.15 12.99 -0.16
CA GLN A 272 27.66 11.80 0.52
C GLN A 272 26.75 10.57 0.36
N PHE A 273 25.49 10.81 -0.01
CA PHE A 273 24.50 9.78 -0.29
C PHE A 273 23.86 10.02 -1.64
N ALA A 274 23.29 8.95 -2.19
CA ALA A 274 22.48 8.96 -3.39
C ALA A 274 21.19 8.19 -3.14
N TRP A 275 20.17 8.52 -3.93
CA TRP A 275 18.88 7.85 -3.89
C TRP A 275 18.66 7.10 -5.19
N THR A 276 18.06 5.91 -5.09
CA THR A 276 17.60 5.13 -6.22
C THR A 276 16.17 4.66 -5.95
N TYR A 277 15.27 4.81 -6.91
CA TYR A 277 13.85 4.54 -6.70
C TYR A 277 13.36 3.36 -7.54
N PHE A 278 12.57 2.49 -6.92
CA PHE A 278 11.95 1.34 -7.56
C PHE A 278 10.43 1.41 -7.43
N PHE A 279 9.72 1.19 -8.53
CA PHE A 279 8.26 1.22 -8.57
C PHE A 279 7.70 -0.16 -8.85
N LEU A 280 6.67 -0.53 -8.10
CA LEU A 280 5.92 -1.74 -8.34
C LEU A 280 4.43 -1.48 -8.22
N ASP A 281 3.63 -2.31 -8.88
CA ASP A 281 2.17 -2.21 -8.86
C ASP A 281 1.58 -3.47 -8.22
N VAL A 282 0.91 -3.31 -7.09
CA VAL A 282 0.15 -4.39 -6.44
C VAL A 282 -1.16 -4.55 -7.20
N PRO A 283 -1.43 -5.72 -7.80
CA PRO A 283 -2.58 -5.90 -8.68
C PRO A 283 -3.90 -5.80 -7.91
N GLN A 284 -4.94 -5.40 -8.63
CA GLN A 284 -6.30 -5.39 -8.10
C GLN A 284 -6.72 -6.78 -7.61
N GLY A 285 -7.46 -6.81 -6.51
CA GLY A 285 -7.86 -8.02 -5.82
C GLY A 285 -6.78 -8.64 -4.93
N SER A 286 -5.64 -7.98 -4.70
CA SER A 286 -4.55 -8.49 -3.86
C SER A 286 -4.29 -7.65 -2.60
N ALA A 287 -5.28 -6.86 -2.15
CA ALA A 287 -5.18 -6.02 -0.96
C ALA A 287 -4.79 -6.78 0.33
N GLY A 288 -5.05 -8.10 0.39
CA GLY A 288 -4.71 -8.93 1.55
C GLY A 288 -3.30 -9.53 1.52
N ALA A 289 -2.47 -9.14 0.56
CA ALA A 289 -1.13 -9.70 0.39
C ALA A 289 -0.07 -9.00 1.25
N LEU A 290 1.05 -9.69 1.45
CA LEU A 290 2.26 -9.20 2.10
C LEU A 290 3.29 -8.77 1.05
N ILE A 291 3.77 -7.53 1.11
CA ILE A 291 4.99 -7.15 0.38
C ILE A 291 6.19 -7.51 1.23
N HIS A 292 7.07 -8.34 0.69
CA HIS A 292 8.32 -8.75 1.29
C HIS A 292 9.50 -8.21 0.48
N VAL A 293 10.36 -7.45 1.13
CA VAL A 293 11.57 -6.86 0.55
C VAL A 293 12.78 -7.34 1.34
N GLN A 294 13.74 -7.94 0.66
CA GLN A 294 14.99 -8.39 1.26
C GLN A 294 16.17 -7.76 0.54
N LEU A 295 17.10 -7.24 1.31
CA LEU A 295 18.40 -6.75 0.90
C LEU A 295 19.46 -7.60 1.59
N LYS A 296 20.43 -8.09 0.83
CA LYS A 296 21.54 -8.86 1.38
C LYS A 296 22.82 -8.51 0.66
N SER A 297 23.88 -8.28 1.43
CA SER A 297 25.20 -7.91 0.97
C SER A 297 26.25 -8.89 1.51
N ASP A 298 27.40 -8.94 0.86
CA ASP A 298 28.60 -9.61 1.34
C ASP A 298 29.33 -8.83 2.46
N LYS A 299 29.01 -7.54 2.62
CA LYS A 299 29.58 -6.61 3.60
C LYS A 299 28.48 -5.89 4.39
N ASP A 300 28.88 -5.18 5.43
CA ASP A 300 27.99 -4.35 6.25
C ASP A 300 27.12 -3.41 5.38
N LEU A 301 25.80 -3.54 5.51
CA LEU A 301 24.83 -2.75 4.78
C LEU A 301 24.70 -1.36 5.41
N ASN A 302 25.20 -0.33 4.72
CA ASN A 302 24.93 1.08 5.03
C ASN A 302 23.79 1.65 4.17
N TYR A 303 22.79 0.83 3.87
CA TYR A 303 21.62 1.23 3.09
C TYR A 303 20.46 1.62 4.01
N GLU A 304 19.66 2.60 3.59
CA GLU A 304 18.39 2.93 4.21
C GLU A 304 17.27 2.72 3.19
N LEU A 305 16.20 2.02 3.59
CA LEU A 305 15.07 1.72 2.74
C LEU A 305 13.83 2.49 3.21
N TYR A 306 13.24 3.24 2.29
CA TYR A 306 12.02 4.00 2.49
C TYR A 306 10.95 3.48 1.53
N SER A 307 9.71 3.47 1.97
CA SER A 307 8.58 3.13 1.10
C SER A 307 7.42 4.09 1.27
N LYS A 308 6.69 4.30 0.18
CA LYS A 308 5.49 5.15 0.16
C LYS A 308 4.48 4.62 -0.85
N TYR A 309 3.22 4.56 -0.45
CA TYR A 309 2.12 4.20 -1.33
C TYR A 309 1.69 5.41 -2.16
N GLY A 310 1.68 5.24 -3.48
CA GLY A 310 1.26 6.26 -4.43
C GLY A 310 2.11 7.52 -4.42
N GLY A 311 3.28 7.58 -3.78
CA GLY A 311 4.09 8.79 -3.70
C GLY A 311 5.58 8.49 -3.71
N LEU A 312 6.40 9.53 -3.82
CA LEU A 312 7.85 9.41 -3.71
C LEU A 312 8.28 9.56 -2.24
N PRO A 313 8.99 8.58 -1.66
CA PRO A 313 9.56 8.74 -0.35
C PRO A 313 10.72 9.76 -0.36
N SER A 314 10.85 10.49 0.73
CA SER A 314 11.94 11.43 1.02
C SER A 314 12.31 11.35 2.49
N ASN A 315 13.37 12.05 2.92
CA ASN A 315 13.74 12.14 4.34
C ASN A 315 12.58 12.65 5.21
N ASP A 316 11.74 13.53 4.67
CA ASP A 316 10.66 14.18 5.41
C ASP A 316 9.32 13.43 5.28
N THR A 317 9.16 12.61 4.24
CA THR A 317 7.87 11.97 3.92
C THR A 317 8.04 10.51 3.51
N TRP A 318 7.51 9.59 4.31
CA TRP A 318 7.56 8.15 4.06
C TRP A 318 6.42 7.46 4.82
N ASP A 319 6.03 6.27 4.38
CA ASP A 319 5.01 5.45 5.04
C ASP A 319 5.66 4.35 5.89
N TYR A 320 6.71 3.70 5.36
CA TYR A 320 7.55 2.77 6.14
C TYR A 320 9.03 3.04 5.92
N TYR A 321 9.83 2.81 6.97
CA TYR A 321 11.27 3.06 6.99
C TYR A 321 12.02 1.92 7.69
N ALA A 322 13.11 1.50 7.08
CA ALA A 322 14.02 0.49 7.61
C ALA A 322 15.49 0.94 7.45
N SER A 323 16.25 0.82 8.54
CA SER A 323 17.70 0.95 8.56
C SER A 323 18.34 -0.01 9.56
N ARG A 324 19.68 -0.05 9.60
CA ARG A 324 20.46 -0.90 10.50
C ARG A 324 20.18 -0.65 11.99
N THR A 325 20.05 0.61 12.39
CA THR A 325 20.01 1.01 13.82
C THR A 325 18.67 1.58 14.25
N SER A 326 17.85 2.01 13.31
CA SER A 326 16.52 2.54 13.56
C SER A 326 15.54 1.99 12.54
N SER A 327 14.49 1.34 13.03
CA SER A 327 13.31 1.03 12.24
C SER A 327 12.18 1.94 12.70
N SER A 328 11.15 2.13 11.88
CA SER A 328 9.93 2.76 12.36
C SER A 328 9.38 1.94 13.54
N ASN A 329 9.57 2.44 14.76
CA ASN A 329 9.06 1.83 15.98
C ASN A 329 7.53 1.67 15.86
N GLY A 330 7.06 0.43 15.82
CA GLY A 330 5.72 0.06 16.25
C GLY A 330 4.56 0.42 15.33
N SER A 331 4.55 -0.08 14.09
CA SER A 331 3.26 -0.31 13.41
C SER A 331 2.97 -1.81 13.34
N VAL A 332 1.74 -2.20 13.67
CA VAL A 332 1.26 -3.61 13.70
C VAL A 332 1.35 -4.29 12.32
N PHE A 333 1.57 -3.51 11.26
CA PHE A 333 1.59 -3.94 9.86
C PHE A 333 3.00 -3.92 9.26
N PHE A 334 4.02 -3.87 10.10
CA PHE A 334 5.42 -3.81 9.72
C PHE A 334 6.22 -4.74 10.62
N SER A 335 6.93 -5.70 10.01
CA SER A 335 7.92 -6.51 10.72
C SER A 335 9.28 -6.27 10.10
N LEU A 336 10.20 -5.75 10.92
CA LEU A 336 11.63 -5.75 10.64
C LEU A 336 12.26 -6.74 11.61
N GLN A 337 12.91 -7.77 11.09
CA GLN A 337 13.64 -8.70 11.94
C GLN A 337 15.03 -8.11 12.24
N ASN A 338 15.56 -8.39 13.45
CA ASN A 338 16.98 -8.18 13.76
C ASN A 338 17.83 -9.04 12.81
N SER A 339 18.16 -8.47 11.66
CA SER A 339 19.00 -9.07 10.65
C SER A 339 20.47 -8.87 11.03
N THR A 340 21.34 -9.72 10.48
CA THR A 340 22.80 -9.58 10.63
C THR A 340 23.27 -8.27 10.02
N ASP A 341 24.49 -7.82 10.33
CA ASP A 341 25.05 -6.56 9.79
C ASP A 341 25.02 -6.49 8.24
N SER A 342 24.92 -7.64 7.58
CA SER A 342 24.89 -7.84 6.12
C SER A 342 23.50 -7.96 5.49
N ASP A 343 22.43 -8.10 6.27
CA ASP A 343 21.09 -8.44 5.76
C ASP A 343 20.07 -7.41 6.26
N MET A 344 19.03 -7.12 5.48
CA MET A 344 17.87 -6.33 5.90
C MET A 344 16.60 -6.97 5.30
N ASP A 345 15.58 -7.19 6.13
CA ASP A 345 14.32 -7.85 5.75
C ASP A 345 13.14 -6.98 6.20
N LEU A 346 12.35 -6.52 5.23
CA LEU A 346 11.17 -5.67 5.41
C LEU A 346 9.90 -6.41 4.96
N SER A 347 8.93 -6.52 5.86
CA SER A 347 7.59 -7.05 5.57
C SER A 347 6.49 -6.02 5.82
N ILE A 348 5.75 -5.65 4.77
CA ILE A 348 4.56 -4.76 4.82
C ILE A 348 3.29 -5.59 4.65
N PHE A 349 2.48 -5.67 5.70
CA PHE A 349 1.27 -6.48 5.75
C PHE A 349 0.05 -5.76 5.18
N TYR A 350 -0.83 -6.50 4.50
CA TYR A 350 -2.08 -6.00 3.90
C TYR A 350 -1.83 -4.79 2.99
N ALA A 351 -0.90 -4.98 2.05
CA ALA A 351 -0.51 -3.91 1.14
C ALA A 351 -1.69 -3.47 0.26
N LYS A 352 -1.95 -2.16 0.24
CA LYS A 352 -2.97 -1.55 -0.61
C LYS A 352 -2.68 -1.82 -2.10
N GLU A 353 -3.75 -2.03 -2.84
CA GLU A 353 -3.69 -2.20 -4.30
C GLU A 353 -3.25 -0.90 -4.98
N GLY A 354 -2.46 -1.00 -6.03
CA GLY A 354 -1.90 0.14 -6.78
C GLY A 354 -0.40 0.29 -6.63
N THR A 355 0.09 1.49 -6.95
CA THR A 355 1.52 1.75 -7.12
C THR A 355 2.22 2.02 -5.79
N TRP A 356 3.29 1.27 -5.53
CA TRP A 356 4.21 1.45 -4.41
C TRP A 356 5.56 1.93 -4.92
N CYS A 357 6.19 2.83 -4.17
CA CYS A 357 7.55 3.28 -4.41
C CYS A 357 8.46 2.84 -3.25
N PHE A 358 9.60 2.27 -3.59
CA PHE A 358 10.70 1.96 -2.68
C PHE A 358 11.90 2.83 -3.03
N GLY A 359 12.28 3.73 -2.13
CA GLY A 359 13.49 4.55 -2.23
C GLY A 359 14.61 3.90 -1.44
N VAL A 360 15.70 3.56 -2.13
CA VAL A 360 16.94 3.06 -1.54
C VAL A 360 17.91 4.21 -1.45
N LYS A 361 18.26 4.61 -0.23
CA LYS A 361 19.29 5.61 0.04
C LYS A 361 20.58 4.89 0.40
N HIS A 362 21.65 5.19 -0.31
CA HIS A 362 22.93 4.52 -0.19
C HIS A 362 24.08 5.52 -0.15
N PRO A 363 25.23 5.17 0.44
CA PRO A 363 26.43 5.99 0.34
C PRO A 363 26.88 6.09 -1.12
N SER A 364 27.47 7.23 -1.49
CA SER A 364 27.99 7.45 -2.85
C SER A 364 29.23 6.60 -3.14
N ASP A 365 29.94 6.13 -2.11
CA ASP A 365 31.07 5.21 -2.23
C ASP A 365 30.59 3.76 -2.02
N THR A 366 30.14 3.13 -3.10
CA THR A 366 29.71 1.73 -3.11
C THR A 366 30.91 0.83 -3.38
N ALA A 367 31.74 0.61 -2.35
CA ALA A 367 32.98 -0.13 -2.47
C ALA A 367 32.76 -1.61 -2.83
N ASN A 368 32.86 -2.03 -4.10
CA ASN A 368 32.84 -3.42 -4.60
C ASN A 368 32.06 -4.40 -3.69
N SER A 369 30.84 -4.02 -3.30
CA SER A 369 29.93 -4.86 -2.54
C SER A 369 29.04 -5.57 -3.56
N GLN A 370 28.61 -6.78 -3.24
CA GLN A 370 27.61 -7.49 -4.02
C GLN A 370 26.32 -7.54 -3.21
N THR A 371 25.49 -6.53 -3.42
CA THR A 371 24.20 -6.38 -2.76
C THR A 371 23.12 -6.82 -3.70
N TYR A 372 22.36 -7.85 -3.34
CA TYR A 372 21.14 -8.19 -4.07
C TYR A 372 19.90 -7.70 -3.33
N MET A 373 18.91 -7.29 -4.10
CA MET A 373 17.58 -6.95 -3.64
C MET A 373 16.58 -7.96 -4.21
N SER A 374 15.62 -8.38 -3.40
CA SER A 374 14.46 -9.15 -3.85
C SER A 374 13.20 -8.51 -3.31
N ILE A 375 12.20 -8.38 -4.18
CA ILE A 375 10.89 -7.84 -3.82
C ILE A 375 9.84 -8.83 -4.27
N SER A 376 8.94 -9.22 -3.36
CA SER A 376 7.91 -10.20 -3.64
C SER A 376 6.58 -9.86 -2.97
N LEU A 377 5.51 -10.33 -3.59
CA LEU A 377 4.17 -10.36 -3.06
C LEU A 377 3.89 -11.78 -2.59
N GLN A 378 3.65 -11.96 -1.30
CA GLN A 378 3.47 -13.25 -0.64
C GLN A 378 2.10 -13.33 0.04
N GLY A 379 1.60 -14.55 0.25
CA GLY A 379 0.40 -14.76 1.05
C GLY A 379 0.64 -14.52 2.54
N CYS A 380 1.44 -15.38 3.16
CA CYS A 380 1.75 -15.29 4.59
C CYS A 380 3.25 -15.10 4.82
N HIS A 381 3.59 -14.36 5.88
CA HIS A 381 4.99 -14.19 6.27
C HIS A 381 5.62 -15.55 6.57
N ARG A 382 6.67 -15.91 5.82
CA ARG A 382 7.47 -17.15 5.99
C ARG A 382 6.62 -18.43 6.10
N ASN A 383 5.48 -18.47 5.39
CA ASN A 383 4.51 -19.56 5.52
C ASN A 383 4.12 -19.83 7.00
N CYS A 384 3.79 -18.77 7.73
CA CYS A 384 3.41 -18.79 9.15
C CYS A 384 4.54 -19.29 10.07
N ASN A 385 5.76 -18.82 9.81
CA ASN A 385 7.00 -19.21 10.52
C ASN A 385 7.21 -20.72 10.65
N GLN A 386 6.60 -21.53 9.78
CA GLN A 386 6.58 -23.00 9.87
C GLN A 386 5.93 -23.54 11.16
N LYS A 387 5.19 -22.70 11.90
CA LYS A 387 4.42 -23.02 13.12
C LYS A 387 2.91 -23.01 12.87
N GLY A 388 2.52 -23.01 11.60
CA GLY A 388 1.13 -22.94 11.17
C GLY A 388 0.99 -23.25 9.69
N VAL A 389 -0.23 -23.12 9.19
CA VAL A 389 -0.58 -23.29 7.79
C VAL A 389 -1.10 -21.97 7.24
N CYS A 390 -0.56 -21.55 6.09
CA CYS A 390 -1.06 -20.39 5.37
C CYS A 390 -2.31 -20.75 4.58
N HIS A 391 -3.40 -20.05 4.84
CA HIS A 391 -4.65 -20.18 4.09
C HIS A 391 -4.89 -18.93 3.25
N SER A 392 -5.50 -19.12 2.09
CA SER A 392 -6.03 -18.04 1.26
C SER A 392 -7.54 -18.15 1.15
N SER A 393 -8.23 -17.02 1.14
CA SER A 393 -9.66 -16.93 0.96
C SER A 393 -10.00 -15.72 0.10
N VAL A 394 -11.22 -15.71 -0.42
CA VAL A 394 -11.78 -14.59 -1.17
C VAL A 394 -12.80 -13.89 -0.30
N ASP A 395 -12.88 -12.58 -0.43
CA ASP A 395 -13.91 -11.77 0.22
C ASP A 395 -15.32 -12.11 -0.31
N GLU A 396 -16.36 -11.60 0.35
CA GLU A 396 -17.75 -11.84 -0.06
C GLU A 396 -18.07 -11.32 -1.47
N SER A 397 -17.35 -10.28 -1.94
CA SER A 397 -17.53 -9.77 -3.30
C SER A 397 -16.95 -10.69 -4.37
N GLY A 398 -16.06 -11.61 -4.00
CA GLY A 398 -15.38 -12.51 -4.93
C GLY A 398 -14.23 -11.84 -5.70
N LEU A 399 -13.85 -10.63 -5.33
CA LEU A 399 -12.88 -9.81 -6.09
C LEU A 399 -11.54 -9.67 -5.38
N THR A 400 -11.50 -9.79 -4.05
CA THR A 400 -10.30 -9.57 -3.26
C THR A 400 -9.86 -10.84 -2.55
N PHE A 401 -8.65 -11.27 -2.86
CA PHE A 401 -7.96 -12.36 -2.19
C PHE A 401 -7.23 -11.82 -0.97
N TYR A 402 -7.30 -12.59 0.12
CA TYR A 402 -6.53 -12.34 1.32
C TYR A 402 -6.00 -13.66 1.87
N SER A 403 -4.90 -13.56 2.61
CA SER A 403 -4.22 -14.69 3.22
C SER A 403 -4.05 -14.48 4.70
N PHE A 404 -4.13 -15.56 5.45
CA PHE A 404 -4.02 -15.55 6.91
C PHE A 404 -3.42 -16.85 7.41
N CYS A 405 -2.79 -16.78 8.58
CA CYS A 405 -2.19 -17.92 9.24
C CYS A 405 -3.16 -18.60 10.19
N THR A 406 -3.23 -19.93 10.12
CA THR A 406 -3.80 -20.77 11.18
C THR A 406 -2.66 -21.44 11.93
N CYS A 407 -2.39 -20.97 13.15
CA CYS A 407 -1.30 -21.46 13.98
C CYS A 407 -1.58 -22.83 14.57
N ASP A 408 -0.51 -23.52 14.94
CA ASP A 408 -0.59 -24.71 15.79
C ASP A 408 -1.11 -24.36 17.21
N ARG A 409 -1.18 -25.35 18.10
CA ARG A 409 -1.80 -25.16 19.42
C ARG A 409 -0.95 -24.36 20.39
N ASP A 410 0.36 -24.30 20.15
CA ASP A 410 1.36 -23.79 21.10
C ASP A 410 1.82 -22.38 20.71
N HIS A 411 1.54 -21.95 19.48
CA HIS A 411 1.88 -20.64 18.95
C HIS A 411 0.63 -19.80 18.65
N GLY A 412 0.82 -18.48 18.68
CA GLY A 412 -0.18 -17.46 18.40
C GLY A 412 0.43 -16.27 17.67
N GLY A 413 -0.31 -15.18 17.59
CA GLY A 413 0.07 -14.02 16.79
C GLY A 413 -0.39 -14.14 15.33
N PHE A 414 -0.20 -13.08 14.55
CA PHE A 414 -0.66 -13.02 13.17
C PHE A 414 0.16 -13.89 12.21
N ASP A 415 1.41 -14.19 12.56
CA ASP A 415 2.35 -15.02 11.81
C ASP A 415 2.81 -16.29 12.56
N CYS A 416 2.14 -16.62 13.68
CA CYS A 416 2.47 -17.78 14.53
C CYS A 416 3.86 -17.69 15.18
N SER A 417 4.38 -16.49 15.41
CA SER A 417 5.66 -16.28 16.11
C SER A 417 5.55 -16.31 17.64
N ASP A 418 4.39 -15.97 18.20
CA ASP A 418 4.24 -15.84 19.65
C ASP A 418 4.09 -17.22 20.30
N GLU A 419 5.05 -17.65 21.11
CA GLU A 419 4.94 -18.88 21.91
C GLU A 419 3.94 -18.68 23.06
N LEU A 420 2.75 -19.27 22.95
CA LEU A 420 1.70 -19.20 23.97
C LEU A 420 1.95 -20.18 25.11
N VAL A 421 2.46 -21.37 24.78
CA VAL A 421 2.77 -22.44 25.73
C VAL A 421 4.07 -23.08 25.32
N SER A 422 5.03 -23.16 26.24
CA SER A 422 6.28 -23.83 25.92
C SER A 422 6.11 -25.33 25.77
N PRO A 423 6.88 -26.00 24.89
CA PRO A 423 6.77 -27.44 24.69
C PRO A 423 6.89 -28.25 25.99
N ASN A 424 7.79 -27.82 26.89
CA ASN A 424 7.94 -28.44 28.21
C ASN A 424 6.75 -28.16 29.13
N GLY A 425 6.20 -26.94 29.07
CA GLY A 425 4.98 -26.57 29.79
C GLY A 425 3.77 -27.38 29.32
N HIS A 426 3.63 -27.60 28.02
CA HIS A 426 2.57 -28.41 27.42
C HIS A 426 2.63 -29.86 27.93
N ILE A 427 3.82 -30.47 27.98
CA ILE A 427 4.00 -31.84 28.50
C ILE A 427 3.62 -31.91 29.98
N TRP A 428 4.13 -31.01 30.83
CA TRP A 428 3.78 -31.02 32.25
C TRP A 428 2.29 -30.79 32.49
N GLN A 429 1.69 -29.86 31.75
CA GLN A 429 0.25 -29.61 31.82
C GLN A 429 -0.56 -30.84 31.39
N SER A 430 -0.13 -31.54 30.33
CA SER A 430 -0.72 -32.82 29.90
C SER A 430 -0.68 -33.85 31.03
N VAL A 431 0.49 -34.03 31.63
CA VAL A 431 0.72 -35.00 32.71
C VAL A 431 -0.14 -34.66 33.93
N PHE A 432 -0.18 -33.41 34.36
CA PHE A 432 -1.02 -33.00 35.50
C PHE A 432 -2.51 -33.15 35.22
N LEU A 433 -2.99 -32.84 34.00
CA LEU A 433 -4.40 -33.03 33.61
C LEU A 433 -4.79 -34.50 33.50
N ILE A 434 -3.90 -35.36 32.99
CA ILE A 434 -4.19 -36.79 32.87
C ILE A 434 -4.09 -37.46 34.25
N ALA A 435 -3.07 -37.13 35.05
CA ALA A 435 -2.86 -37.69 36.37
C ALA A 435 -3.96 -37.31 37.37
N SER A 436 -4.55 -36.11 37.26
CA SER A 436 -5.67 -35.71 38.13
C SER A 436 -6.91 -36.60 37.93
N ASN A 437 -7.13 -37.17 36.74
CA ASN A 437 -8.19 -38.17 36.51
C ASN A 437 -7.91 -39.50 37.22
N GLY A 438 -6.66 -39.78 37.58
CA GLY A 438 -6.32 -40.91 38.45
C GLY A 438 -7.01 -40.83 39.82
N ALA A 439 -7.42 -39.64 40.26
CA ALA A 439 -8.21 -39.48 41.48
C ALA A 439 -9.57 -40.22 41.42
N ALA A 440 -10.12 -40.49 40.23
CA ALA A 440 -11.35 -41.26 40.06
C ALA A 440 -11.17 -42.77 40.36
N ILE A 441 -9.93 -43.27 40.37
CA ILE A 441 -9.62 -44.70 40.62
C ILE A 441 -9.91 -45.07 42.08
N LEU A 442 -9.60 -44.18 43.04
CA LEU A 442 -9.79 -44.45 44.46
C LEU A 442 -11.28 -44.61 44.85
N PRO A 443 -12.19 -43.68 44.50
CA PRO A 443 -13.62 -43.86 44.73
C PRO A 443 -14.19 -45.07 44.00
N ALA A 444 -13.78 -45.33 42.76
CA ALA A 444 -14.21 -46.50 42.01
C ALA A 444 -13.78 -47.81 42.70
N PHE A 445 -12.52 -47.92 43.13
CA PHE A 445 -12.02 -49.11 43.83
C PHE A 445 -12.76 -49.35 45.16
N TRP A 446 -13.05 -48.28 45.91
CA TRP A 446 -13.76 -48.40 47.18
C TRP A 446 -15.24 -48.76 46.99
N ALA A 447 -15.93 -48.18 46.00
CA ALA A 447 -17.29 -48.55 45.64
C ALA A 447 -17.38 -50.05 45.25
N LEU A 448 -16.41 -50.54 44.48
CA LEU A 448 -16.32 -51.95 44.13
C LEU A 448 -16.12 -52.86 45.36
N ARG A 449 -15.26 -52.46 46.31
CA ARG A 449 -15.06 -53.16 47.60
C ARG A 449 -16.33 -53.22 48.44
N GLN A 450 -17.16 -52.18 48.41
CA GLN A 450 -18.43 -52.11 49.14
C GLN A 450 -19.60 -52.79 48.39
N LYS A 451 -19.36 -53.38 47.20
CA LYS A 451 -20.39 -53.96 46.32
C LYS A 451 -21.44 -52.92 45.85
N ALA A 452 -21.06 -51.65 45.82
CA ALA A 452 -21.85 -50.52 45.33
C ALA A 452 -21.64 -50.39 43.81
N PHE A 453 -22.33 -51.24 43.03
CA PHE A 453 -22.08 -51.40 41.60
C PHE A 453 -22.50 -50.18 40.76
N ALA A 454 -23.56 -49.47 41.15
CA ALA A 454 -24.03 -48.30 40.42
C ALA A 454 -23.00 -47.16 40.52
N GLU A 455 -22.49 -46.92 41.72
CA GLU A 455 -21.47 -45.92 42.04
C GLU A 455 -20.14 -46.26 41.36
N TRP A 456 -19.77 -47.55 41.34
CA TRP A 456 -18.58 -48.00 40.61
C TRP A 456 -18.66 -47.69 39.12
N ILE A 457 -19.80 -47.95 38.47
CA ILE A 457 -20.02 -47.62 37.06
C ILE A 457 -19.95 -46.11 36.85
N LEU A 458 -20.58 -45.31 37.71
CA LEU A 458 -20.56 -43.85 37.62
C LEU A 458 -19.14 -43.28 37.74
N TYR A 459 -18.38 -43.66 38.77
CA TYR A 459 -17.02 -43.15 38.95
C TYR A 459 -16.07 -43.60 37.84
N THR A 460 -16.21 -44.84 37.36
CA THR A 460 -15.35 -45.38 36.31
C THR A 460 -15.66 -44.75 34.95
N SER A 461 -16.94 -44.64 34.58
CA SER A 461 -17.35 -44.01 33.31
C SER A 461 -17.05 -42.51 33.28
N SER A 462 -17.25 -41.81 34.40
CA SER A 462 -16.89 -40.40 34.53
C SER A 462 -15.37 -40.20 34.44
N GLY A 463 -14.57 -41.05 35.10
CA GLY A 463 -13.11 -40.98 35.04
C GLY A 463 -12.56 -41.23 33.63
N ILE A 464 -13.08 -42.24 32.92
CA ILE A 464 -12.69 -42.55 31.54
C ILE A 464 -13.11 -41.40 30.59
N SER A 465 -14.34 -40.90 30.71
CA SER A 465 -14.83 -39.80 29.87
C SER A 465 -14.01 -38.53 30.09
N SER A 466 -13.65 -38.23 31.34
CA SER A 466 -12.78 -37.10 31.69
C SER A 466 -11.37 -37.27 31.12
N ALA A 467 -10.78 -38.47 31.21
CA ALA A 467 -9.46 -38.75 30.64
C ALA A 467 -9.45 -38.60 29.10
N LEU A 468 -10.48 -39.11 28.40
CA LEU A 468 -10.65 -38.96 26.95
C LEU A 468 -10.90 -37.51 26.53
N TYR A 469 -11.65 -36.75 27.34
CA TYR A 469 -11.83 -35.32 27.11
C TYR A 469 -10.51 -34.58 27.24
N HIS A 470 -9.74 -34.85 28.30
CA HIS A 470 -8.45 -34.18 28.53
C HIS A 470 -7.35 -34.62 27.57
N SER A 471 -7.33 -35.86 27.07
CA SER A 471 -6.42 -36.26 25.99
C SER A 471 -6.71 -35.48 24.70
N CYS A 472 -7.99 -35.20 24.45
CA CYS A 472 -8.41 -34.43 23.28
C CYS A 472 -8.20 -32.91 23.45
N ASP A 473 -8.46 -32.36 24.64
CA ASP A 473 -8.18 -30.95 24.99
C ASP A 473 -6.69 -30.63 24.93
N VAL A 474 -5.82 -31.61 25.14
CA VAL A 474 -4.36 -31.42 25.06
C VAL A 474 -3.80 -31.83 23.68
N GLY A 475 -4.66 -32.26 22.75
CA GLY A 475 -4.29 -32.50 21.36
C GLY A 475 -3.41 -33.73 21.13
N THR A 476 -3.23 -34.62 22.11
CA THR A 476 -2.45 -35.84 21.97
C THR A 476 -3.21 -36.92 21.20
N TRP A 477 -4.50 -37.10 21.51
CA TRP A 477 -5.37 -38.04 20.80
C TRP A 477 -6.85 -37.73 21.03
N CYS A 478 -7.63 -37.64 19.96
CA CYS A 478 -9.08 -37.44 19.98
C CYS A 478 -9.78 -38.60 19.28
N ILE A 479 -10.57 -39.38 20.03
CA ILE A 479 -11.41 -40.45 19.46
C ILE A 479 -12.68 -39.89 18.78
N LEU A 480 -13.14 -38.71 19.23
CA LEU A 480 -14.35 -38.04 18.78
C LEU A 480 -14.08 -36.53 18.65
N SER A 481 -14.94 -35.84 17.89
CA SER A 481 -14.91 -34.37 17.81
C SER A 481 -15.07 -33.76 19.20
N PHE A 482 -14.29 -32.72 19.49
CA PHE A 482 -14.29 -32.01 20.78
C PHE A 482 -15.70 -31.56 21.22
N ARG A 483 -16.55 -31.17 20.26
CA ARG A 483 -17.94 -30.77 20.53
C ARG A 483 -18.80 -31.91 21.12
N VAL A 484 -18.53 -33.16 20.76
CA VAL A 484 -19.27 -34.34 21.24
C VAL A 484 -18.79 -34.74 22.64
N LEU A 485 -17.49 -34.63 22.89
CA LEU A 485 -16.89 -34.93 24.20
C LEU A 485 -17.29 -33.92 25.27
N GLN A 486 -17.46 -32.65 24.91
CA GLN A 486 -17.91 -31.59 25.83
C GLN A 486 -19.33 -31.84 26.37
N VAL A 487 -20.24 -32.35 25.54
CA VAL A 487 -21.61 -32.71 25.96
C VAL A 487 -21.61 -33.93 26.90
N SER A 488 -20.74 -34.89 26.64
CA SER A 488 -20.61 -36.11 27.45
C SER A 488 -20.05 -35.84 28.86
N TYR A 489 -19.19 -34.81 28.99
CA TYR A 489 -18.61 -34.38 30.26
C TYR A 489 -19.57 -33.56 31.14
N LEU A 490 -20.53 -32.83 30.54
CA LEU A 490 -21.53 -32.02 31.25
C LEU A 490 -22.78 -32.81 31.69
N ALA A 491 -22.93 -34.05 31.22
CA ALA A 491 -24.07 -34.90 31.54
C ALA A 491 -24.20 -35.39 33.01
N PRO A 492 -23.18 -35.40 33.90
CA PRO A 492 -23.37 -35.89 35.26
C PRO A 492 -23.80 -34.78 36.26
N THR A 493 -24.11 -33.56 35.81
CA THR A 493 -24.60 -32.47 36.68
C THR A 493 -26.09 -32.14 36.51
N CYS A 494 -26.93 -33.16 36.31
CA CYS A 494 -28.39 -33.03 36.44
C CYS A 494 -28.91 -34.02 37.49
#